data_AF-A0A2Z4LTQ2-F1
#
_entry.id   AF-A0A2Z4LTQ2-F1
#
_cell.length_a   1.000
_cell.length_b   1.000
_cell.length_c   1.000
_cell.angle_alpha   90.00
_cell.angle_beta   90.00
_cell.angle_gamma   90.00
#
_symmetry.space_group_name_H-M   'P 1'
#
loop_
_entity.id
_entity.type
_entity.pdbx_description
1 polymer ?
#
loop_
_entity_poly.entity_id
_entity_poly.type
_entity_poly.pdbx_seq_one_letter_code
_entity_poly.pdbx_strand_id
1 'polypeptide(L)'
;MSNYTEEITDKLNDIIEKNIDAQKGFEKAAENADSNGLKNYFKEKATERQKFTHDLKQEVNYMGEDAEDSGSLTGTAHRTWMDVKALFSAADDESMLEESIRGEKSAVEEYREVLKHDLPIATVKILEEQLLKIEDGLLEIKTLEDLVD
;
A
#
# COMPACT_ATOMS: atom_id res chain seq x y z
N MET A 1 -28.68 2.31 -0.78
CA MET A 1 -27.62 1.59 -1.49
C MET A 1 -26.49 2.51 -1.92
N SER A 2 -26.75 3.72 -2.45
CA SER A 2 -25.67 4.67 -2.83
C SER A 2 -24.64 4.97 -1.74
N ASN A 3 -25.05 5.17 -0.48
CA ASN A 3 -24.12 5.53 0.61
C ASN A 3 -23.16 4.38 1.02
N TYR A 4 -23.53 3.12 0.77
CA TYR A 4 -22.69 1.96 1.11
C TYR A 4 -21.57 1.78 0.08
N THR A 5 -21.91 1.83 -1.21
CA THR A 5 -20.92 1.75 -2.29
C THR A 5 -19.96 2.93 -2.26
N GLU A 6 -20.45 4.13 -1.94
CA GLU A 6 -19.64 5.34 -1.77
C GLU A 6 -18.66 5.19 -0.59
N GLU A 7 -19.14 4.77 0.59
CA GLU A 7 -18.29 4.54 1.76
C GLU A 7 -17.19 3.50 1.49
N ILE A 8 -17.50 2.40 0.79
CA ILE A 8 -16.49 1.39 0.43
C ILE A 8 -15.50 1.95 -0.58
N THR A 9 -15.99 2.64 -1.60
CA THR A 9 -15.14 3.24 -2.63
C THR A 9 -14.14 4.22 -2.02
N ASP A 10 -14.57 5.03 -1.06
CA ASP A 10 -13.69 5.94 -0.32
C ASP A 10 -12.61 5.18 0.46
N LYS A 11 -12.98 4.11 1.19
CA LYS A 11 -12.01 3.26 1.90
C LYS A 11 -11.00 2.59 0.97
N LEU A 12 -11.45 2.12 -0.19
CA LEU A 12 -10.55 1.52 -1.18
C LEU A 12 -9.64 2.57 -1.83
N ASN A 13 -10.14 3.78 -2.06
CA ASN A 13 -9.34 4.90 -2.55
C ASN A 13 -8.24 5.28 -1.54
N ASP A 14 -8.52 5.24 -0.24
CA ASP A 14 -7.48 5.44 0.79
C ASP A 14 -6.36 4.39 0.67
N ILE A 15 -6.71 3.11 0.54
CA ILE A 15 -5.71 2.03 0.36
C ILE A 15 -4.94 2.18 -0.98
N ILE A 16 -5.62 2.62 -2.04
CA ILE A 16 -5.00 2.91 -3.34
C ILE A 16 -3.95 4.03 -3.20
N GLU A 17 -4.29 5.14 -2.54
CA GLU A 17 -3.36 6.25 -2.30
C GLU A 17 -2.14 5.78 -1.51
N LYS A 18 -2.36 4.96 -0.49
CA LYS A 18 -1.29 4.38 0.34
C LYS A 18 -0.37 3.44 -0.44
N ASN A 19 -0.92 2.60 -1.31
CA ASN A 19 -0.11 1.76 -2.19
C ASN A 19 0.72 2.62 -3.18
N ILE A 20 0.15 3.70 -3.72
CA ILE A 20 0.87 4.63 -4.60
C ILE A 20 2.02 5.32 -3.86
N ASP A 21 1.78 5.73 -2.62
CA ASP A 21 2.79 6.36 -1.79
C ASP A 21 3.89 5.35 -1.41
N ALA A 22 3.53 4.15 -0.96
CA ALA A 22 4.48 3.06 -0.71
C ALA A 22 5.31 2.71 -1.96
N GLN A 23 4.69 2.66 -3.15
CA GLN A 23 5.40 2.45 -4.42
C GLN A 23 6.51 3.48 -4.61
N LYS A 24 6.19 4.78 -4.48
CA LYS A 24 7.19 5.86 -4.63
C LYS A 24 8.27 5.79 -3.56
N GLY A 25 7.89 5.44 -2.33
CA GLY A 25 8.83 5.21 -1.23
C GLY A 25 9.84 4.11 -1.58
N PHE A 26 9.37 2.97 -2.08
CA PHE A 26 10.21 1.86 -2.48
C PHE A 26 11.05 2.16 -3.72
N GLU A 27 10.50 2.84 -4.73
CA GLU A 27 11.29 3.33 -5.87
C GLU A 27 12.43 4.23 -5.38
N LYS A 28 12.14 5.12 -4.41
CA LYS A 28 13.15 5.99 -3.84
C LYS A 28 14.19 5.23 -3.03
N ALA A 29 13.78 4.28 -2.20
CA ALA A 29 14.71 3.44 -1.45
C ALA A 29 15.62 2.64 -2.40
N ALA A 30 15.08 2.11 -3.50
CA ALA A 30 15.86 1.41 -4.52
C ALA A 30 16.89 2.30 -5.23
N GLU A 31 16.62 3.60 -5.40
CA GLU A 31 17.58 4.54 -5.98
C GLU A 31 18.76 4.82 -5.05
N ASN A 32 18.50 4.87 -3.74
CA ASN A 32 19.47 5.34 -2.74
C ASN A 32 20.16 4.21 -1.98
N ALA A 33 19.65 2.97 -2.07
CA ALA A 33 20.31 1.82 -1.48
C ALA A 33 21.75 1.67 -1.98
N ASP A 34 22.65 1.18 -1.15
CA ASP A 34 24.03 0.90 -1.51
C ASP A 34 24.16 -0.55 -1.99
N SER A 35 23.60 -1.49 -1.23
CA SER A 35 23.58 -2.91 -1.56
C SER A 35 22.75 -3.24 -2.79
N ASN A 36 23.32 -4.00 -3.74
CA ASN A 36 22.56 -4.53 -4.88
C ASN A 36 21.38 -5.43 -4.45
N GLY A 37 21.50 -6.11 -3.31
CA GLY A 37 20.41 -6.92 -2.75
C GLY A 37 19.21 -6.05 -2.38
N LEU A 38 19.46 -4.98 -1.62
CA LEU A 38 18.40 -4.05 -1.19
C LEU A 38 17.81 -3.27 -2.36
N LYS A 39 18.61 -2.86 -3.35
CA LYS A 39 18.11 -2.28 -4.60
C LYS A 39 17.08 -3.17 -5.29
N ASN A 40 17.37 -4.46 -5.38
CA ASN A 40 16.47 -5.41 -6.04
C ASN A 40 15.22 -5.63 -5.19
N TYR A 41 15.38 -5.84 -3.89
CA TYR A 41 14.27 -5.98 -2.94
C TYR A 41 13.29 -4.80 -3.04
N PHE A 42 13.78 -3.56 -2.96
CA PHE A 42 12.93 -2.39 -3.04
C PHE A 42 12.26 -2.22 -4.42
N LYS A 43 12.92 -2.59 -5.53
CA LYS A 43 12.26 -2.62 -6.86
C LYS A 43 11.14 -3.64 -6.95
N GLU A 44 11.33 -4.81 -6.37
CA GLU A 44 10.29 -5.84 -6.30
C GLU A 44 9.09 -5.34 -5.49
N LYS A 45 9.33 -4.69 -4.34
CA LYS A 45 8.28 -4.07 -3.54
C LYS A 45 7.56 -2.92 -4.24
N ALA A 46 8.27 -2.07 -4.97
CA ALA A 46 7.62 -1.05 -5.81
C ALA A 46 6.68 -1.67 -6.86
N THR A 47 7.13 -2.74 -7.53
CA THR A 47 6.34 -3.47 -8.53
C THR A 47 5.10 -4.13 -7.91
N GLU A 48 5.25 -4.69 -6.71
CA GLU A 48 4.16 -5.28 -5.94
C GLU A 48 3.08 -4.23 -5.61
N ARG A 49 3.48 -3.05 -5.11
CA ARG A 49 2.56 -1.95 -4.81
C ARG A 49 1.86 -1.37 -6.04
N GLN A 50 2.56 -1.32 -7.17
CA GLN A 50 1.96 -0.95 -8.46
C GLN A 50 0.85 -1.93 -8.85
N LYS A 51 1.08 -3.24 -8.69
CA LYS A 51 0.08 -4.27 -8.97
C LYS A 51 -1.12 -4.13 -8.04
N PHE A 52 -0.90 -3.92 -6.74
CA PHE A 52 -2.00 -3.76 -5.77
C PHE A 52 -2.89 -2.57 -6.11
N THR A 53 -2.27 -1.44 -6.46
CA THR A 53 -2.95 -0.24 -6.94
C THR A 53 -3.83 -0.55 -8.16
N HIS A 54 -3.31 -1.33 -9.11
CA HIS A 54 -4.04 -1.71 -10.30
C HIS A 54 -5.27 -2.58 -9.98
N ASP A 55 -5.08 -3.64 -9.18
CA ASP A 55 -6.14 -4.58 -8.82
C ASP A 55 -7.28 -3.87 -8.06
N LEU A 56 -6.95 -2.99 -7.11
CA LEU A 56 -7.95 -2.21 -6.37
C LEU A 56 -8.67 -1.16 -7.23
N LYS A 57 -7.97 -0.51 -8.18
CA LYS A 57 -8.61 0.40 -9.12
C LYS A 57 -9.61 -0.33 -10.02
N GLN A 58 -9.30 -1.56 -10.44
CA GLN A 58 -10.25 -2.36 -11.20
C GLN A 58 -11.50 -2.68 -10.38
N GLU A 59 -11.33 -3.06 -9.11
CA GLU A 59 -12.45 -3.34 -8.21
C GLU A 59 -13.33 -2.10 -8.00
N VAL A 60 -12.73 -0.93 -7.73
CA VAL A 60 -13.46 0.34 -7.58
C VAL A 60 -14.23 0.69 -8.85
N ASN A 61 -13.60 0.54 -10.03
CA ASN A 61 -14.30 0.80 -11.30
C ASN A 61 -15.46 -0.16 -11.52
N TYR A 62 -15.29 -1.45 -11.22
CA TYR A 62 -16.36 -2.45 -11.33
C TYR A 62 -17.54 -2.11 -10.42
N MET A 63 -17.27 -1.70 -9.17
CA MET A 63 -18.30 -1.23 -8.24
C MET A 63 -19.00 0.06 -8.71
N GLY A 64 -18.27 0.93 -9.41
CA GLY A 64 -18.80 2.17 -10.00
C GLY A 64 -19.64 1.94 -11.26
N GLU A 65 -19.27 0.96 -12.09
CA GLU A 65 -20.06 0.52 -13.26
C GLU A 65 -21.35 -0.21 -12.84
N ASP A 66 -21.31 -1.00 -11.76
CA ASP A 66 -22.52 -1.55 -11.12
C ASP A 66 -23.38 -0.44 -10.46
N ALA A 67 -22.79 0.73 -10.17
CA ALA A 67 -23.42 1.89 -9.57
C ALA A 67 -23.74 3.00 -10.59
N GLU A 68 -24.27 2.62 -11.77
CA GLU A 68 -24.71 3.49 -12.89
C GLU A 68 -25.70 4.65 -12.53
N ASP A 69 -25.90 4.99 -11.25
CA ASP A 69 -26.70 6.13 -10.81
C ASP A 69 -26.17 6.89 -9.56
N SER A 70 -24.90 6.79 -9.17
CA SER A 70 -24.42 7.61 -8.04
C SER A 70 -22.98 8.11 -8.11
N GLY A 71 -22.86 9.44 -8.19
CA GLY A 71 -21.84 10.17 -7.44
C GLY A 71 -20.47 10.25 -8.10
N SER A 72 -20.04 11.48 -8.39
CA SER A 72 -18.68 11.80 -8.81
C SER A 72 -17.64 11.18 -7.88
N LEU A 73 -16.59 10.59 -8.47
CA LEU A 73 -15.35 10.10 -7.83
C LEU A 73 -14.53 11.24 -7.19
N THR A 74 -15.16 12.06 -6.36
CA THR A 74 -14.55 13.16 -5.62
C THR A 74 -14.52 12.86 -4.13
N GLY A 75 -14.22 11.61 -3.77
CA GLY A 75 -13.87 11.19 -2.42
C GLY A 75 -12.61 11.92 -1.97
N THR A 76 -12.62 12.43 -0.74
CA THR A 76 -11.63 13.38 -0.22
C THR A 76 -10.28 12.69 -0.04
N ALA A 77 -9.39 12.83 -1.01
CA ALA A 77 -7.99 12.41 -0.92
C ALA A 77 -7.33 12.94 0.36
N HIS A 78 -7.27 12.10 1.41
CA HIS A 78 -6.56 12.40 2.63
C HIS A 78 -5.08 12.07 2.42
N ARG A 79 -4.36 13.01 1.79
CA ARG A 79 -2.93 12.89 1.50
C ARG A 79 -2.13 12.50 2.75
N THR A 80 -1.77 11.22 2.85
CA THR A 80 -0.93 10.72 3.94
C THR A 80 0.45 10.35 3.39
N TRP A 81 1.22 11.39 3.10
CA TRP A 81 2.54 11.32 2.44
C TRP A 81 3.73 11.23 3.42
N MET A 82 3.47 11.07 4.73
CA MET A 82 4.49 11.25 5.76
C MET A 82 5.59 10.18 5.73
N ASP A 83 5.24 8.90 5.55
CA ASP A 83 6.23 7.80 5.53
C ASP A 83 7.14 7.88 4.30
N VAL A 84 6.59 8.27 3.16
CA VAL A 84 7.37 8.47 1.93
C VAL A 84 8.39 9.58 2.10
N LYS A 85 8.01 10.71 2.74
CA LYS A 85 8.94 11.81 2.99
C LYS A 85 10.14 11.38 3.84
N ALA A 86 9.93 10.49 4.80
CA ALA A 86 11.00 10.04 5.67
C ALA A 86 12.05 9.22 4.89
N LEU A 87 11.61 8.37 3.94
CA LEU A 87 12.51 7.69 2.99
C LEU A 87 13.31 8.66 2.12
N PHE A 88 12.77 9.84 1.78
CA PHE A 88 13.53 10.89 1.06
C PHE A 88 14.65 11.52 1.90
N SER A 89 14.60 11.40 3.23
CA SER A 89 15.65 11.89 4.14
C SER A 89 16.59 10.80 4.65
N ALA A 90 16.31 9.53 4.36
CA ALA A 90 17.17 8.41 4.75
C ALA A 90 18.52 8.51 4.04
N ALA A 91 19.60 8.18 4.77
CA ALA A 91 20.96 8.43 4.33
C ALA A 91 21.80 7.15 4.13
N ASP A 92 21.30 6.01 4.61
CA ASP A 92 21.98 4.72 4.58
C ASP A 92 20.97 3.56 4.51
N ASP A 93 21.48 2.35 4.21
CA ASP A 93 20.67 1.13 4.03
C ASP A 93 19.86 0.77 5.28
N GLU A 94 20.43 0.95 6.48
CA GLU A 94 19.78 0.68 7.77
C GLU A 94 18.56 1.59 7.99
N SER A 95 18.73 2.91 7.85
CA SER A 95 17.61 3.86 7.99
C SER A 95 16.52 3.64 6.94
N MET A 96 16.86 3.21 5.72
CA MET A 96 15.84 2.84 4.72
C MET A 96 15.06 1.58 5.10
N LEU A 97 15.71 0.59 5.73
CA LEU A 97 15.07 -0.62 6.21
C LEU A 97 14.13 -0.32 7.38
N GLU A 98 14.57 0.46 8.38
CA GLU A 98 13.75 0.87 9.52
C GLU A 98 12.48 1.64 9.07
N GLU A 99 12.64 2.60 8.16
CA GLU A 99 11.55 3.40 7.62
C GLU A 99 10.57 2.54 6.78
N SER A 100 11.11 1.59 6.01
CA SER A 100 10.29 0.63 5.27
C SER A 100 9.52 -0.30 6.22
N ILE A 101 10.14 -0.78 7.29
CA ILE A 101 9.47 -1.58 8.34
C ILE A 101 8.33 -0.79 8.98
N ARG A 102 8.54 0.50 9.27
CA ARG A 102 7.48 1.36 9.82
C ARG A 102 6.32 1.53 8.84
N GLY A 103 6.63 1.80 7.56
CA GLY A 103 5.62 1.94 6.51
C GLY A 103 4.82 0.65 6.29
N GLU A 104 5.48 -0.50 6.25
CA GLU A 104 4.83 -1.82 6.12
C GLU A 104 3.94 -2.15 7.31
N LYS A 105 4.35 -1.85 8.55
CA LYS A 105 3.50 -2.01 9.75
C LYS A 105 2.24 -1.13 9.66
N SER A 106 2.40 0.12 9.24
CA SER A 106 1.29 1.06 9.04
C SER A 106 0.30 0.52 7.99
N ALA A 107 0.81 0.03 6.86
CA ALA A 107 -0.02 -0.59 5.82
C ALA A 107 -0.80 -1.81 6.35
N VAL A 108 -0.17 -2.70 7.14
CA VAL A 108 -0.88 -3.83 7.77
C VAL A 108 -2.07 -3.36 8.61
N GLU A 109 -1.88 -2.31 9.42
CA GLU A 109 -2.94 -1.77 10.27
C GLU A 109 -4.09 -1.19 9.45
N GLU A 110 -3.78 -0.44 8.39
CA GLU A 110 -4.77 0.17 7.50
C GLU A 110 -5.61 -0.87 6.75
N TYR A 111 -4.96 -1.90 6.18
CA TYR A 111 -5.68 -3.00 5.51
C TYR A 111 -6.59 -3.74 6.48
N ARG A 112 -6.09 -4.04 7.69
CA ARG A 112 -6.89 -4.69 8.73
C ARG A 112 -8.05 -3.83 9.19
N GLU A 113 -7.91 -2.51 9.21
CA GLU A 113 -9.00 -1.60 9.54
C GLU A 113 -10.08 -1.63 8.45
N VAL A 114 -9.71 -1.54 7.18
CA VAL A 114 -10.67 -1.63 6.06
C VAL A 114 -11.39 -2.98 6.05
N LEU A 115 -10.68 -4.08 6.30
CA LEU A 115 -11.25 -5.44 6.38
C LEU A 115 -12.24 -5.66 7.53
N LYS A 116 -12.37 -4.73 8.49
CA LYS A 116 -13.43 -4.80 9.53
C LYS A 116 -14.80 -4.34 9.03
N HIS A 117 -14.85 -3.68 7.88
CA HIS A 117 -16.11 -3.22 7.30
C HIS A 117 -16.83 -4.36 6.58
N ASP A 118 -18.14 -4.19 6.38
CA ASP A 118 -18.90 -5.05 5.49
C ASP A 118 -18.48 -4.71 4.05
N LEU A 119 -17.90 -5.69 3.35
CA LEU A 119 -17.29 -5.54 2.05
C LEU A 119 -17.76 -6.67 1.12
N PRO A 120 -17.88 -6.43 -0.20
CA PRO A 120 -18.11 -7.50 -1.16
C PRO A 120 -17.03 -8.58 -1.04
N ILE A 121 -17.42 -9.85 -1.22
CA ILE A 121 -16.52 -11.01 -1.10
C ILE A 121 -15.30 -10.89 -2.04
N ALA A 122 -15.51 -10.33 -3.25
CA ALA A 122 -14.45 -10.09 -4.21
C ALA A 122 -13.42 -9.08 -3.66
N THR A 123 -13.90 -7.95 -3.12
CA THR A 123 -13.08 -6.92 -2.48
C THR A 123 -12.29 -7.48 -1.28
N VAL A 124 -12.94 -8.23 -0.39
CA VAL A 124 -12.29 -8.88 0.77
C VAL A 124 -11.13 -9.74 0.30
N LYS A 125 -11.35 -10.57 -0.72
CA LYS A 125 -10.31 -11.46 -1.25
C LYS A 125 -9.09 -10.70 -1.77
N ILE A 126 -9.30 -9.61 -2.52
CA ILE A 126 -8.19 -8.77 -3.02
C ILE A 126 -7.39 -8.19 -1.84
N LEU A 127 -8.08 -7.62 -0.84
CA LEU A 127 -7.44 -7.01 0.32
C LEU A 127 -6.69 -8.04 1.18
N GLU A 128 -7.25 -9.23 1.40
CA GLU A 128 -6.59 -10.32 2.15
C GLU A 128 -5.35 -10.85 1.42
N GLU A 129 -5.42 -11.04 0.09
CA GLU A 129 -4.27 -11.48 -0.71
C GLU A 129 -3.12 -10.46 -0.65
N GLN A 130 -3.46 -9.17 -0.71
CA GLN A 130 -2.48 -8.09 -0.59
C GLN A 130 -1.93 -8.01 0.84
N LEU A 131 -2.78 -8.02 1.87
CA LEU A 131 -2.37 -8.00 3.27
C LEU A 131 -1.38 -9.13 3.58
N LEU A 132 -1.64 -10.35 3.11
CA LEU A 132 -0.72 -11.47 3.32
C LEU A 132 0.67 -11.20 2.73
N LYS A 133 0.74 -10.60 1.53
CA LYS A 133 2.01 -10.24 0.89
C LYS A 133 2.77 -9.15 1.63
N ILE A 134 2.05 -8.19 2.19
CA ILE A 134 2.60 -7.13 3.05
C ILE A 134 3.18 -7.77 4.32
N GLU A 135 2.45 -8.67 4.96
CA GLU A 135 2.90 -9.36 6.18
C GLU A 135 4.13 -10.24 5.91
N ASP A 136 4.14 -10.99 4.80
CA ASP A 136 5.29 -11.78 4.37
C ASP A 136 6.51 -10.88 4.10
N GLY A 137 6.31 -9.76 3.41
CA GLY A 137 7.35 -8.76 3.16
C GLY A 137 7.89 -8.12 4.45
N LEU A 138 7.02 -7.86 5.42
CA LEU A 138 7.40 -7.32 6.73
C LEU A 138 8.27 -8.31 7.53
N LEU A 139 8.05 -9.61 7.39
CA LEU A 139 8.92 -10.62 7.99
C LEU A 139 10.27 -10.65 7.29
N GLU A 140 10.29 -10.65 5.96
CA GLU A 140 11.51 -10.65 5.16
C GLU A 140 12.40 -9.45 5.49
N ILE A 141 11.85 -8.24 5.49
CA ILE A 141 12.64 -7.02 5.73
C ILE A 141 13.19 -6.93 7.15
N LYS A 142 12.48 -7.43 8.17
CA LYS A 142 13.02 -7.54 9.54
C LYS A 142 14.21 -8.48 9.59
N THR A 143 14.15 -9.59 8.86
CA THR A 143 15.31 -10.49 8.79
C THR A 143 16.49 -9.87 8.05
N LEU A 144 16.25 -8.95 7.11
CA LEU A 144 17.31 -8.20 6.45
C LEU A 144 17.91 -7.12 7.35
N GLU A 145 17.09 -6.40 8.12
CA GLU A 145 17.53 -5.44 9.15
C GLU A 145 18.44 -6.12 10.19
N ASP A 146 18.01 -7.24 10.77
CA ASP A 146 18.81 -8.02 11.74
C ASP A 146 20.18 -8.50 11.19
N LEU A 147 20.37 -8.51 9.86
CA LEU A 147 21.63 -8.91 9.20
C LEU A 147 22.53 -7.72 8.85
N VAL A 148 21.99 -6.51 8.85
CA VAL A 148 22.70 -5.27 8.52
C VAL A 148 23.20 -4.56 9.80
N ASP A 149 22.56 -4.82 10.95
CA ASP A 149 23.03 -4.50 12.31
C ASP A 149 24.35 -5.21 12.72
#